data_AF-A0A376X0D3-F1
#
_entry.id   AF-A0A376X0D3-F1
#
_cell.length_a   1.000
_cell.length_b   1.000
_cell.length_c   1.000
_cell.angle_alpha   90.00
_cell.angle_beta   90.00
_cell.angle_gamma   90.00
#
_symmetry.space_group_name_H-M   'P 1'
#
loop_
_entity.id
_entity.type
_entity.pdbx_description
1 polymer ?
#
loop_
_entity_poly.entity_id
_entity_poly.type
_entity_poly.pdbx_seq_one_letter_code
_entity_poly.pdbx_strand_id
1 'polypeptide(L)'
;MQYNHDETKAKAEWDKVTSKPTSLTFLYSDNDPNWEPIALATQSSLNKLGIIVKLEKLANATMRDRVGKGDYDIAIGNWSPDFADPYMFNELLV
;
A
#
# COMPACT_ATOMS: atom_id res chain seq x y z
N MET A 1 -12.94 -11.24 -12.39
CA MET A 1 -12.01 -10.67 -11.39
C MET A 1 -12.80 -9.74 -10.48
N GLN A 2 -12.63 -9.86 -9.16
CA GLN A 2 -13.36 -9.05 -8.16
C GLN A 2 -12.91 -7.58 -8.12
N TYR A 3 -11.70 -7.30 -8.62
CA TYR A 3 -11.12 -5.96 -8.70
C TYR A 3 -11.01 -5.51 -10.15
N ASN A 4 -11.28 -4.23 -10.39
CA ASN A 4 -11.11 -3.56 -11.68
C ASN A 4 -10.57 -2.13 -11.47
N HIS A 5 -9.80 -1.62 -12.43
CA HIS A 5 -9.32 -0.23 -12.41
C HIS A 5 -10.41 0.71 -12.94
N ASP A 6 -10.94 1.58 -12.07
CA ASP A 6 -11.99 2.56 -12.40
C ASP A 6 -11.68 3.92 -11.77
N GLU A 7 -11.07 4.81 -12.55
CA GLU A 7 -10.64 6.15 -12.10
C GLU A 7 -11.84 7.06 -11.79
N THR A 8 -12.95 6.91 -12.50
CA THR A 8 -14.17 7.70 -12.28
C THR A 8 -14.77 7.37 -10.92
N LYS A 9 -14.89 6.09 -10.61
CA LYS A 9 -15.36 5.63 -9.31
C LYS A 9 -14.39 6.02 -8.20
N ALA A 10 -13.08 5.86 -8.40
CA ALA A 10 -12.08 6.27 -7.42
C ALA A 10 -12.18 7.76 -7.07
N LYS A 11 -12.35 8.63 -8.07
CA LYS A 11 -12.55 10.07 -7.86
C LYS A 11 -13.84 10.37 -7.10
N ALA A 12 -14.96 9.72 -7.48
CA ALA A 12 -16.24 9.92 -6.81
C ALA A 12 -16.21 9.50 -5.33
N GLU A 13 -15.53 8.40 -5.00
CA GLU A 13 -15.33 8.00 -3.59
C GLU A 13 -14.37 8.95 -2.86
N TRP A 14 -13.30 9.41 -3.53
CA TRP A 14 -12.37 10.38 -2.95
C TRP A 14 -13.04 11.71 -2.61
N ASP A 15 -14.01 12.16 -3.40
CA ASP A 15 -14.73 13.42 -3.16
C ASP A 15 -15.68 13.36 -1.96
N LYS A 16 -16.05 12.17 -1.48
CA LYS A 16 -16.82 11.99 -0.24
C LYS A 16 -15.97 12.13 1.02
N VAL A 17 -14.64 12.06 0.91
CA VAL A 17 -13.73 12.15 2.05
C VAL A 17 -13.68 13.59 2.56
N THR A 18 -14.18 13.82 3.77
CA THR A 18 -14.27 15.16 4.38
C THR A 18 -12.92 15.71 4.84
N SER A 19 -12.04 14.83 5.37
CA SER A 19 -10.70 15.20 5.81
C SER A 19 -9.67 14.52 4.91
N LYS A 20 -9.23 15.24 3.88
CA LYS A 20 -8.24 14.73 2.92
C LYS A 20 -6.82 14.97 3.48
N PRO A 21 -5.98 13.93 3.60
CA PRO A 21 -4.57 14.11 3.95
C PRO A 21 -3.84 14.96 2.90
N THR A 22 -2.93 15.83 3.36
CA THR A 22 -2.07 16.63 2.48
C THR A 22 -1.04 15.76 1.76
N SER A 23 -0.54 14.73 2.44
CA SER A 23 0.36 13.72 1.85
C SER A 23 0.25 12.40 2.59
N LEU A 24 0.58 11.31 1.91
CA LEU A 24 0.77 9.97 2.47
C LEU A 24 2.22 9.53 2.31
N THR A 25 2.72 8.75 3.25
CA THR A 25 3.97 8.01 3.12
C THR A 25 3.70 6.63 2.52
N PHE A 26 4.57 6.16 1.64
CA PHE A 26 4.57 4.79 1.14
C PHE A 26 5.90 4.16 1.53
N LEU A 27 5.82 3.24 2.48
CA LEU A 27 6.95 2.54 3.03
C LEU A 27 7.24 1.24 2.24
N TYR A 28 8.49 1.08 1.81
CA TYR A 28 8.99 -0.12 1.14
C TYR A 28 10.47 -0.36 1.46
N SER A 29 10.97 -1.54 1.11
CA SER A 29 12.40 -1.88 1.16
C SER A 29 12.90 -2.41 -0.18
N ASP A 30 14.20 -2.65 -0.26
CA ASP A 30 14.87 -3.29 -1.40
C ASP A 30 14.86 -4.83 -1.31
N ASN A 31 14.12 -5.42 -0.37
CA ASN A 31 14.04 -6.88 -0.20
C ASN A 31 13.40 -7.59 -1.41
N ASP A 32 12.53 -6.90 -2.14
CA ASP A 32 11.94 -7.37 -3.39
C ASP A 32 12.14 -6.31 -4.47
N PRO A 33 12.79 -6.65 -5.60
CA PRO A 33 13.09 -5.68 -6.67
C PRO A 33 11.83 -5.10 -7.33
N ASN A 34 10.67 -5.73 -7.16
CA ASN A 34 9.42 -5.25 -7.73
C ASN A 34 8.77 -4.14 -6.89
N TRP A 35 9.16 -3.97 -5.63
CA TRP A 35 8.47 -3.04 -4.72
C TRP A 35 8.66 -1.58 -5.11
N GLU A 36 9.84 -1.18 -5.59
CA GLU A 36 10.09 0.19 -6.03
C GLU A 36 9.26 0.54 -7.30
N PRO A 37 9.23 -0.27 -8.37
CA PRO A 37 8.30 -0.09 -9.48
C PRO A 37 6.82 -0.01 -9.05
N ILE A 38 6.39 -0.88 -8.12
CA ILE A 38 5.01 -0.87 -7.61
C ILE A 38 4.71 0.41 -6.82
N ALA A 39 5.64 0.86 -5.98
CA ALA A 39 5.50 2.10 -5.22
C ALA A 39 5.40 3.32 -6.14
N LEU A 40 6.22 3.37 -7.20
CA LEU A 40 6.16 4.42 -8.24
C LEU A 40 4.84 4.40 -9.01
N ALA A 41 4.36 3.22 -9.42
CA ALA A 41 3.08 3.08 -10.10
C ALA A 41 1.90 3.50 -9.21
N THR A 42 1.96 3.16 -7.92
CA THR A 42 0.94 3.55 -6.93
C THR A 42 0.97 5.05 -6.68
N GLN A 43 2.16 5.65 -6.49
CA GLN A 43 2.33 7.10 -6.37
C GLN A 43 1.75 7.82 -7.59
N SER A 44 2.06 7.36 -8.81
CA SER A 44 1.52 7.96 -10.04
C SER A 44 -0.01 7.87 -10.10
N SER A 45 -0.58 6.72 -9.73
CA SER A 45 -2.03 6.49 -9.75
C SER A 45 -2.77 7.37 -8.73
N LEU A 46 -2.22 7.49 -7.51
CA LEU A 46 -2.80 8.34 -6.46
C LEU A 46 -2.61 9.84 -6.74
N ASN A 47 -1.53 10.23 -7.42
CA ASN A 47 -1.31 11.61 -7.84
C ASN A 47 -2.41 12.09 -8.82
N LYS A 48 -2.96 11.21 -9.68
CA LYS A 48 -4.13 11.55 -10.52
C LYS A 48 -5.36 11.98 -9.72
N LEU A 49 -5.46 11.56 -8.46
CA LEU A 49 -6.53 11.96 -7.52
C LEU A 49 -6.14 13.20 -6.68
N GLY A 50 -4.97 13.79 -6.93
CA GLY A 50 -4.42 14.91 -6.17
C GLY A 50 -3.76 14.51 -4.84
N ILE A 51 -3.50 13.21 -4.62
CA ILE A 51 -2.89 12.70 -3.40
C ILE A 51 -1.37 12.70 -3.57
N ILE A 52 -0.67 13.47 -2.74
CA ILE A 52 0.79 13.50 -2.71
C ILE A 52 1.28 12.28 -1.95
N VAL A 53 2.02 11.38 -2.61
CA VAL A 53 2.63 10.21 -1.96
C VAL A 53 4.14 10.41 -1.88
N LYS A 54 4.72 10.28 -0.69
CA LYS A 54 6.17 10.34 -0.43
C LYS A 54 6.70 8.91 -0.29
N LEU A 55 7.63 8.54 -1.16
CA LEU A 55 8.22 7.20 -1.14
C LEU A 55 9.33 7.13 -0.08
N GLU A 56 9.24 6.16 0.82
CA GLU A 56 10.21 5.92 1.89
C GLU A 56 10.85 4.55 1.73
N LYS A 57 12.09 4.54 1.21
CA LYS A 57 12.89 3.32 1.08
C LYS A 57 13.69 3.09 2.35
N LEU A 58 13.48 1.98 3.03
CA LEU A 58 14.21 1.58 4.22
C LEU A 58 14.90 0.23 4.05
N ALA A 59 15.86 -0.08 4.94
CA ALA A 59 16.32 -1.45 5.12
C ALA A 59 15.16 -2.33 5.61
N ASN A 60 15.09 -3.58 5.15
CA ASN A 60 13.97 -4.49 5.42
C ASN A 60 13.67 -4.70 6.91
N ALA A 61 14.70 -4.82 7.76
CA ALA A 61 14.52 -4.96 9.21
C ALA A 61 13.82 -3.74 9.83
N THR A 62 14.26 -2.53 9.45
CA THR A 62 13.64 -1.27 9.90
C THR A 62 12.22 -1.12 9.37
N MET A 63 11.99 -1.49 8.11
CA MET A 63 10.65 -1.49 7.50
C MET A 63 9.70 -2.38 8.30
N ARG A 64 10.11 -3.63 8.59
CA ARG A 64 9.30 -4.60 9.35
C ARG A 64 9.00 -4.14 10.77
N ASP A 65 9.96 -3.50 11.44
CA ASP A 65 9.75 -2.94 12.78
C ASP A 65 8.69 -1.81 12.76
N ARG A 66 8.76 -0.89 11.78
CA ARG A 66 7.73 0.16 11.62
C ARG A 66 6.36 -0.40 11.28
N VAL A 67 6.30 -1.40 10.39
CA VAL A 67 5.04 -2.09 10.05
C VAL A 67 4.44 -2.76 11.30
N GLY A 68 5.26 -3.47 12.09
CA GLY A 68 4.82 -4.10 13.34
C GLY A 68 4.32 -3.11 14.40
N LYS A 69 4.70 -1.84 14.32
CA LYS A 69 4.26 -0.75 15.22
C LYS A 69 3.07 0.04 14.67
N GLY A 70 2.65 -0.18 13.43
CA GLY A 70 1.64 0.65 12.76
C GLY A 70 2.14 2.05 12.40
N ASP A 71 3.45 2.27 12.32
CA ASP A 71 4.07 3.58 12.04
C ASP A 71 4.26 3.79 10.52
N TYR A 72 3.15 3.89 9.78
CA TYR A 72 3.12 4.12 8.34
C TYR A 72 1.72 4.57 7.88
N ASP A 73 1.64 5.23 6.71
CA ASP A 73 0.33 5.44 6.05
C ASP A 73 0.00 4.29 5.07
N ILE A 74 0.97 3.94 4.21
CA ILE A 74 0.89 2.82 3.27
C ILE A 74 2.18 2.00 3.41
N ALA A 75 2.07 0.68 3.47
CA ALA A 75 3.19 -0.24 3.42
C ALA A 75 2.94 -1.36 2.43
N ILE A 76 4.00 -1.85 1.78
CA ILE A 76 3.93 -3.03 0.92
C ILE A 76 4.46 -4.27 1.63
N GLY A 77 3.83 -5.40 1.36
CA GLY A 77 4.25 -6.71 1.84
C GLY A 77 3.74 -7.81 0.94
N ASN A 78 4.26 -9.01 1.16
CA ASN A 78 3.77 -10.23 0.56
C ASN A 78 3.43 -11.24 1.66
N TRP A 79 2.51 -12.14 1.34
CA TRP A 79 2.18 -13.27 2.19
C TRP A 79 2.08 -14.53 1.35
N SER A 80 2.70 -15.58 1.86
CA SER A 80 2.67 -16.91 1.27
C SER A 80 2.14 -17.86 2.34
N PRO A 81 1.19 -18.74 2.00
CA PRO A 81 0.57 -19.60 2.98
C PRO A 81 1.53 -20.71 3.42
N ASP A 82 1.56 -21.02 4.71
CA ASP A 82 2.42 -22.09 5.24
C ASP A 82 1.97 -23.49 4.78
N PHE A 83 0.68 -23.65 4.51
CA PHE A 83 0.09 -24.84 3.89
C PHE A 83 -1.08 -24.43 2.96
N ALA A 84 -1.47 -25.33 2.04
CA ALA A 84 -2.41 -25.02 0.96
C ALA A 84 -3.89 -24.92 1.41
N ASP A 85 -4.18 -23.98 2.32
CA ASP A 85 -5.52 -23.66 2.82
C ASP A 85 -5.79 -22.14 2.67
N PRO A 86 -6.91 -21.72 2.07
CA PRO A 86 -7.30 -20.31 1.97
C PRO A 86 -7.38 -19.56 3.31
N TYR A 87 -7.63 -20.26 4.43
CA TYR A 87 -7.63 -19.67 5.77
C TYR A 87 -6.32 -18.93 6.08
N MET A 88 -5.19 -19.41 5.54
CA MET A 88 -3.87 -18.80 5.72
C MET A 88 -3.78 -17.36 5.21
N PHE A 89 -4.65 -16.92 4.31
CA PHE A 89 -4.72 -15.51 3.89
C PHE A 89 -5.70 -14.68 4.74
N ASN A 90 -6.70 -15.34 5.34
CA ASN A 90 -7.71 -14.66 6.15
C ASN A 90 -7.23 -14.37 7.56
N GLU A 91 -6.35 -15.21 8.13
CA GLU A 91 -5.75 -14.99 9.46
C GLU A 91 -4.91 -13.70 9.56
N LEU A 92 -4.51 -13.13 8.42
CA LEU A 92 -3.84 -11.82 8.36
C LEU A 92 -4.77 -10.63 8.62
N LEU A 93 -6.08 -10.83 8.45
CA LEU A 93 -7.08 -9.76 8.44
C LEU A 93 -7.94 -9.75 9.71
N VAL A 94 -7.65 -10.63 10.68
CA VAL A 94 -8.25 -10.68 12.02
C VAL A 94 -7.33 -10.05 13.05
#